data_AF-A0A381SDJ0-F1
#
_entry.id   AF-A0A381SDJ0-F1
#
_cell.length_a   1.000
_cell.length_b   1.000
_cell.length_c   1.000
_cell.angle_alpha   90.00
_cell.angle_beta   90.00
_cell.angle_gamma   90.00
#
_symmetry.space_group_name_H-M   'P 1'
#
loop_
_entity.id
_entity.type
_entity.pdbx_description
1 polymer ?
#
loop_
_entity_poly.entity_id
_entity_poly.type
_entity_poly.pdbx_seq_one_letter_code
_entity_poly.pdbx_strand_id
1 'polypeptide(L)'
;MAAGFDKDCNVLKSLLNLGFGFVTGGTITLASRPGNPKPRVIRLPDQKALVNSMGFPGRGLEPAIKRLQRSQPYKNRIFVSIAGTIEDEIFDCFNRAQSVAGGIELNISSPNTVGLRTFHETGRLRGLIEGLTAEKTVPLFVKLPPWSRDDNDRREILKLAETAIDAGVDGLIVANTRPVESSRLKVGRGGLSGKPLFENTELMIADVQALVHDEIGIIACGGVSTSTHVWKLLASGASAVQLYTSFIYEGPGLPARLNKGLAKLMDAAGITTVEEISGTPPTIK
;
A
#
# COMPACT_ATOMS: atom_id res chain seq x y z
N MET A 1 -5.34 6.64 1.98
CA MET A 1 -4.60 6.25 3.20
C MET A 1 -4.02 4.86 3.01
N ALA A 2 -2.76 4.63 3.35
CA ALA A 2 -2.14 3.31 3.24
C ALA A 2 -2.65 2.31 4.29
N ALA A 3 -2.56 1.02 3.96
CA ALA A 3 -2.77 -0.05 4.93
C ALA A 3 -1.83 0.09 6.15
N GLY A 4 -2.28 -0.44 7.28
CA GLY A 4 -1.53 -0.49 8.53
C GLY A 4 -1.74 0.70 9.46
N PHE A 5 -2.39 1.77 9.01
CA PHE A 5 -2.79 2.89 9.88
C PHE A 5 -3.96 2.47 10.77
N ASP A 6 -5.04 1.98 10.17
CA ASP A 6 -6.23 1.48 10.85
C ASP A 6 -6.40 -0.04 10.60
N LYS A 7 -5.65 -0.83 11.39
CA LYS A 7 -5.56 -2.30 11.22
C LYS A 7 -6.86 -3.05 11.49
N ASP A 8 -7.76 -2.42 12.24
CA ASP A 8 -9.02 -3.00 12.70
C ASP A 8 -10.24 -2.34 12.05
N CYS A 9 -10.04 -1.41 11.10
CA CYS A 9 -11.10 -0.67 10.39
C CYS A 9 -12.03 0.15 11.32
N ASN A 10 -11.48 0.81 12.34
CA ASN A 10 -12.25 1.60 13.31
C ASN A 10 -12.66 3.00 12.82
N VAL A 11 -11.85 3.65 11.98
CA VAL A 11 -11.91 5.10 11.70
C VAL A 11 -11.82 5.44 10.21
N LEU A 12 -12.03 4.46 9.32
CA LEU A 12 -11.93 4.62 7.87
C LEU A 12 -12.80 5.77 7.32
N LYS A 13 -14.05 5.89 7.79
CA LYS A 13 -14.94 7.01 7.44
C LYS A 13 -14.33 8.36 7.82
N SER A 14 -13.79 8.48 9.03
CA SER A 14 -13.19 9.72 9.51
C SER A 14 -11.98 10.11 8.66
N LEU A 15 -11.18 9.15 8.20
CA LEU A 15 -10.07 9.39 7.29
C LEU A 15 -10.54 9.91 5.93
N LEU A 16 -11.63 9.37 5.37
CA LEU A 16 -12.21 9.90 4.12
C LEU A 16 -12.61 11.37 4.28
N ASN A 17 -13.18 11.76 5.43
CA ASN A 17 -13.55 13.14 5.73
C ASN A 17 -12.36 14.10 5.86
N LEU A 18 -11.13 13.59 6.05
CA LEU A 18 -9.90 14.41 6.09
C LEU A 18 -9.34 14.72 4.69
N GLY A 19 -10.03 14.30 3.62
CA GLY A 19 -9.66 14.60 2.24
C GLY A 19 -8.96 13.45 1.51
N PHE A 20 -8.94 12.23 2.07
CA PHE A 20 -8.48 11.06 1.33
C PHE A 20 -9.50 10.64 0.27
N GLY A 21 -9.07 10.48 -0.99
CA GLY A 21 -9.90 9.91 -2.06
C GLY A 21 -10.34 8.47 -1.77
N PHE A 22 -9.43 7.65 -1.24
CA PHE A 22 -9.68 6.29 -0.77
C PHE A 22 -8.84 5.95 0.47
N VAL A 23 -9.23 4.90 1.18
CA VAL A 23 -8.54 4.41 2.39
C VAL A 23 -8.40 2.89 2.38
N THR A 24 -7.27 2.38 2.85
CA THR A 24 -7.04 0.94 3.00
C THR A 24 -7.01 0.54 4.47
N GLY A 25 -7.98 -0.26 4.90
CA GLY A 25 -8.00 -0.89 6.23
C GLY A 25 -7.08 -2.11 6.30
N GLY A 26 -6.78 -2.59 7.51
CA GLY A 26 -5.91 -3.75 7.71
C GLY A 26 -4.42 -3.39 7.82
N THR A 27 -3.48 -4.29 7.59
CA THR A 27 -3.65 -5.67 7.09
C THR A 27 -4.35 -6.59 8.10
N ILE A 28 -5.39 -7.28 7.64
CA ILE A 28 -6.22 -8.23 8.39
C ILE A 28 -5.73 -9.65 8.13
N THR A 29 -5.72 -10.46 9.18
CA THR A 29 -5.54 -11.93 9.12
C THR A 29 -6.83 -12.61 9.58
N LEU A 30 -7.03 -13.89 9.25
CA LEU A 30 -8.25 -14.61 9.62
C LEU A 30 -8.45 -14.59 11.14
N ALA A 31 -7.46 -15.10 11.87
CA ALA A 31 -7.39 -15.07 13.32
C ALA A 31 -6.82 -13.75 13.85
N SER A 32 -7.13 -13.44 15.11
CA SER A 32 -6.51 -12.33 15.82
C SER A 32 -5.03 -12.59 16.07
N ARG A 33 -4.21 -11.53 16.04
CA ARG A 33 -2.77 -11.62 16.32
C ARG A 33 -2.35 -10.51 17.29
N PRO A 34 -1.55 -10.81 18.33
CA PRO A 34 -1.04 -9.77 19.23
C PRO A 34 0.03 -8.89 18.55
N GLY A 35 0.62 -9.36 17.45
CA GLY A 35 1.81 -8.80 16.81
C GLY A 35 3.09 -9.07 17.59
N ASN A 36 4.22 -8.53 17.12
CA ASN A 36 5.52 -8.73 17.76
C ASN A 36 5.59 -8.00 19.12
N PRO A 37 6.51 -8.40 20.03
CA PRO A 37 6.73 -7.73 21.30
C PRO A 37 7.12 -6.25 21.17
N LYS A 38 6.73 -5.42 22.15
CA LYS A 38 7.11 -4.00 22.22
C LYS A 38 8.52 -3.82 22.82
N PRO A 39 9.26 -2.74 22.48
CA PRO A 39 8.95 -1.71 21.48
C PRO A 39 9.01 -2.24 20.04
N ARG A 40 8.04 -1.83 19.22
CA ARG A 40 7.85 -2.33 17.83
C ARG A 40 7.57 -1.25 16.79
N VAL A 41 7.60 0.02 17.20
CA VAL A 41 7.53 1.19 16.32
C VAL A 41 8.38 2.27 16.95
N ILE A 42 9.24 2.89 16.17
CA ILE A 42 10.06 4.03 16.58
C ILE A 42 9.96 5.13 15.53
N ARG A 43 10.09 6.39 16.00
CA ARG A 43 10.22 7.56 15.15
C ARG A 43 11.68 7.92 14.94
N LEU A 44 11.98 8.40 13.74
CA LEU A 44 13.24 9.04 13.36
C LEU A 44 12.89 10.48 12.91
N PRO A 45 12.73 11.43 13.85
CA PRO A 45 12.21 12.77 13.54
C PRO A 45 13.04 13.54 12.52
N ASP A 46 14.36 13.50 12.65
CA ASP A 46 15.31 14.21 11.76
C ASP A 46 15.21 13.74 10.31
N GLN A 47 14.83 12.46 10.13
CA GLN A 47 14.66 11.84 8.83
C GLN A 47 13.20 11.87 8.35
N LYS A 48 12.25 12.38 9.16
CA LYS A 48 10.80 12.26 8.91
C LYS A 48 10.41 10.82 8.54
N ALA A 49 10.92 9.87 9.31
CA ALA A 49 10.82 8.43 9.04
C ALA A 49 10.31 7.63 10.24
N LEU A 50 9.83 6.42 9.99
CA LEU A 50 9.47 5.44 11.02
C LEU A 50 10.23 4.14 10.75
N VAL A 51 10.56 3.41 11.82
CA VAL A 51 10.93 1.99 11.71
C VAL A 51 9.92 1.19 12.52
N ASN A 52 9.34 0.16 11.92
CA ASN A 52 8.32 -0.65 12.58
C ASN A 52 8.55 -2.14 12.38
N SER A 53 8.21 -2.91 13.41
CA SER A 53 8.26 -4.37 13.43
C SER A 53 6.94 -4.94 13.93
N MET A 54 5.81 -4.48 13.39
CA MET A 54 4.50 -4.73 13.99
C MET A 54 4.08 -6.21 13.98
N GLY A 55 4.29 -6.94 12.89
CA GLY A 55 3.88 -8.36 12.76
C GLY A 55 2.36 -8.56 12.70
N PHE A 56 1.65 -7.72 11.94
CA PHE A 56 0.19 -7.76 11.75
C PHE A 56 -0.67 -7.86 13.04
N PRO A 57 -0.51 -6.96 14.03
CA PRO A 57 -1.38 -6.97 15.19
C PRO A 57 -2.80 -6.54 14.80
N GLY A 58 -3.81 -7.30 15.23
CA GLY A 58 -5.22 -7.01 14.92
C GLY A 58 -6.17 -8.01 15.57
N ARG A 59 -7.46 -7.68 15.59
CA ARG A 59 -8.51 -8.51 16.20
C ARG A 59 -9.06 -9.61 15.28
N GLY A 60 -8.47 -9.79 14.11
CA GLY A 60 -8.89 -10.76 13.10
C GLY A 60 -9.99 -10.24 12.18
N LEU A 61 -10.44 -11.11 11.28
CA LEU A 61 -11.39 -10.78 10.22
C LEU A 61 -12.78 -10.43 10.77
N GLU A 62 -13.30 -11.23 11.71
CA GLU A 62 -14.68 -11.12 12.19
C GLU A 62 -15.03 -9.72 12.73
N PRO A 63 -14.25 -9.10 13.63
CA PRO A 63 -14.55 -7.76 14.11
C PRO A 63 -14.40 -6.68 13.03
N ALA A 64 -13.48 -6.87 12.07
CA ALA A 64 -13.27 -5.92 10.99
C ALA A 64 -14.45 -5.90 10.02
N ILE A 65 -14.99 -7.07 9.63
CA ILE A 65 -16.18 -7.18 8.79
C ILE A 65 -17.37 -6.45 9.43
N LYS A 66 -17.62 -6.65 10.73
CA LYS A 66 -18.71 -5.95 11.44
C LYS A 66 -18.60 -4.43 11.37
N ARG A 67 -17.38 -3.88 11.37
CA ARG A 67 -17.16 -2.43 11.24
C ARG A 67 -17.30 -1.95 9.79
N LEU A 68 -16.82 -2.74 8.83
CA LEU A 68 -16.95 -2.44 7.40
C LEU A 68 -18.42 -2.49 6.94
N GLN A 69 -19.24 -3.37 7.50
CA GLN A 69 -20.69 -3.39 7.29
C GLN A 69 -21.37 -2.09 7.75
N ARG A 70 -20.84 -1.43 8.78
CA ARG A 70 -21.34 -0.10 9.21
C ARG A 70 -20.86 1.03 8.30
N SER A 71 -19.91 0.76 7.40
CA SER A 71 -19.30 1.71 6.48
C SER A 71 -19.72 1.48 5.02
N GLN A 72 -20.76 0.66 4.77
CA GLN A 72 -21.24 0.31 3.41
C GLN A 72 -21.49 1.49 2.47
N PRO A 73 -22.03 2.65 2.91
CA PRO A 73 -22.17 3.82 2.04
C PRO A 73 -20.85 4.31 1.41
N TYR A 74 -19.71 3.93 1.97
CA TYR A 74 -18.37 4.29 1.49
C TYR A 74 -17.61 3.11 0.89
N LYS A 75 -18.26 1.96 0.64
CA LYS A 75 -17.63 0.71 0.18
C LYS A 75 -16.66 0.95 -0.97
N ASN A 76 -17.09 1.67 -2.02
CA ASN A 76 -16.29 1.92 -3.23
C ASN A 76 -15.02 2.76 -3.00
N ARG A 77 -14.86 3.37 -1.82
CA ARG A 77 -13.68 4.16 -1.42
C ARG A 77 -12.84 3.47 -0.35
N ILE A 78 -13.20 2.24 0.02
CA ILE A 78 -12.54 1.46 1.07
C ILE A 78 -11.92 0.22 0.45
N PHE A 79 -10.60 0.14 0.53
CA PHE A 79 -9.83 -1.08 0.27
C PHE A 79 -9.59 -1.82 1.59
N VAL A 80 -9.41 -3.14 1.50
CA VAL A 80 -9.02 -3.96 2.66
C VAL A 80 -7.75 -4.73 2.32
N SER A 81 -6.72 -4.51 3.13
CA SER A 81 -5.49 -5.30 3.07
C SER A 81 -5.67 -6.60 3.84
N ILE A 82 -5.37 -7.73 3.20
CA ILE A 82 -5.40 -9.08 3.80
C ILE A 82 -4.01 -9.73 3.70
N ALA A 83 -3.72 -10.63 4.63
CA ALA A 83 -2.54 -11.49 4.59
C ALA A 83 -2.78 -12.79 5.35
N GLY A 84 -1.96 -13.79 5.05
CA GLY A 84 -1.91 -15.07 5.73
C GLY A 84 -0.62 -15.81 5.35
N THR A 85 -0.37 -16.95 5.97
CA THR A 85 0.70 -17.89 5.56
C THR A 85 0.14 -19.23 5.09
N ILE A 86 -1.17 -19.40 5.18
CA ILE A 86 -1.93 -20.58 4.77
C ILE A 86 -2.91 -20.10 3.73
N GLU A 87 -2.93 -20.74 2.56
CA GLU A 87 -3.72 -20.30 1.41
C GLU A 87 -5.23 -20.31 1.73
N ASP A 88 -5.74 -21.39 2.33
CA ASP A 88 -7.16 -21.49 2.74
C ASP A 88 -7.60 -20.34 3.66
N GLU A 89 -6.73 -19.90 4.59
CA GLU A 89 -7.04 -18.76 5.45
C GLU A 89 -7.08 -17.43 4.68
N ILE A 90 -6.27 -17.31 3.63
CA ILE A 90 -6.28 -16.15 2.73
C ILE A 90 -7.56 -16.15 1.89
N PHE A 91 -7.97 -17.31 1.36
CA PHE A 91 -9.23 -17.47 0.64
C PHE A 91 -10.43 -17.11 1.50
N ASP A 92 -10.49 -17.60 2.74
CA ASP A 92 -11.57 -17.26 3.68
C ASP A 92 -11.60 -15.76 4.00
N CYS A 93 -10.42 -15.14 4.20
CA CYS A 93 -10.33 -13.70 4.38
C CYS A 93 -10.84 -12.94 3.16
N PHE A 94 -10.38 -13.33 1.97
CA PHE A 94 -10.72 -12.72 0.70
C PHE A 94 -12.22 -12.77 0.46
N ASN A 95 -12.82 -13.97 0.47
CA ASN A 95 -14.24 -14.20 0.18
C ASN A 95 -15.16 -13.37 1.07
N ARG A 96 -14.81 -13.23 2.34
CA ARG A 96 -15.61 -12.45 3.28
C ARG A 96 -15.35 -10.95 3.15
N ALA A 97 -14.09 -10.53 2.97
CA ALA A 97 -13.73 -9.11 2.87
C ALA A 97 -14.24 -8.45 1.59
N GLN A 98 -14.22 -9.15 0.45
CA GLN A 98 -14.68 -8.59 -0.83
C GLN A 98 -16.16 -8.17 -0.82
N SER A 99 -16.98 -8.84 -0.02
CA SER A 99 -18.39 -8.49 0.12
C SER A 99 -18.61 -7.08 0.73
N VAL A 100 -17.65 -6.58 1.51
CA VAL A 100 -17.77 -5.33 2.29
C VAL A 100 -16.74 -4.25 1.94
N ALA A 101 -15.87 -4.49 0.96
CA ALA A 101 -14.84 -3.55 0.49
C ALA A 101 -15.01 -3.25 -1.00
N GLY A 102 -14.51 -2.10 -1.46
CA GLY A 102 -14.47 -1.72 -2.88
C GLY A 102 -13.24 -2.25 -3.63
N GLY A 103 -12.30 -2.87 -2.91
CA GLY A 103 -11.12 -3.51 -3.47
C GLY A 103 -10.33 -4.22 -2.38
N ILE A 104 -9.51 -5.20 -2.77
CA ILE A 104 -8.68 -5.98 -1.86
C ILE A 104 -7.20 -5.74 -2.18
N GLU A 105 -6.39 -5.58 -1.13
CA GLU A 105 -4.93 -5.60 -1.20
C GLU A 105 -4.44 -6.93 -0.62
N LEU A 106 -3.88 -7.83 -1.44
CA LEU A 106 -3.14 -9.00 -0.99
C LEU A 106 -1.71 -8.56 -0.60
N ASN A 107 -1.39 -8.65 0.69
CA ASN A 107 -0.11 -8.22 1.22
C ASN A 107 0.85 -9.40 1.41
N ILE A 108 1.76 -9.58 0.45
CA ILE A 108 2.85 -10.57 0.48
C ILE A 108 4.20 -9.97 0.93
N SER A 109 4.23 -8.71 1.34
CA SER A 109 5.46 -7.89 1.37
C SER A 109 5.89 -7.38 2.73
N SER A 110 5.18 -7.75 3.81
CA SER A 110 5.59 -7.36 5.16
C SER A 110 6.94 -8.01 5.53
N PRO A 111 7.98 -7.22 5.85
CA PRO A 111 9.27 -7.76 6.30
C PRO A 111 9.21 -8.29 7.74
N ASN A 112 8.09 -8.11 8.43
CA ASN A 112 7.93 -8.32 9.86
C ASN A 112 7.16 -9.60 10.20
N THR A 113 6.76 -10.38 9.20
CA THR A 113 5.91 -11.57 9.35
C THR A 113 6.67 -12.80 8.86
N VAL A 114 7.02 -13.69 9.78
CA VAL A 114 7.67 -14.97 9.45
C VAL A 114 6.75 -15.79 8.54
N GLY A 115 7.33 -16.45 7.53
CA GLY A 115 6.62 -17.31 6.59
C GLY A 115 6.01 -16.60 5.38
N LEU A 116 5.81 -15.27 5.42
CA LEU A 116 5.15 -14.56 4.32
C LEU A 116 5.96 -14.58 3.00
N ARG A 117 7.28 -14.71 3.11
CA ARG A 117 8.19 -14.89 1.96
C ARG A 117 7.93 -16.17 1.16
N THR A 118 7.10 -17.10 1.65
CA THR A 118 6.73 -18.27 0.85
C THR A 118 6.01 -17.89 -0.45
N PHE A 119 5.32 -16.74 -0.48
CA PHE A 119 4.68 -16.23 -1.69
C PHE A 119 5.63 -15.38 -2.56
N HIS A 120 6.93 -15.44 -2.29
CA HIS A 120 7.97 -14.94 -3.21
C HIS A 120 8.46 -16.05 -4.15
N GLU A 121 7.96 -17.27 -3.99
CA GLU A 121 8.06 -18.32 -5.00
C GLU A 121 6.97 -18.11 -6.06
N THR A 122 7.36 -17.91 -7.32
CA THR A 122 6.43 -17.52 -8.40
C THR A 122 5.32 -18.55 -8.64
N GLY A 123 5.61 -19.85 -8.48
CA GLY A 123 4.59 -20.90 -8.63
C GLY A 123 3.49 -20.82 -7.57
N ARG A 124 3.89 -20.66 -6.30
CA ARG A 124 2.93 -20.47 -5.19
C ARG A 124 2.15 -19.18 -5.32
N LEU A 125 2.82 -18.08 -5.68
CA LEU A 125 2.16 -16.79 -5.88
C LEU A 125 1.11 -16.87 -7.00
N ARG A 126 1.47 -17.47 -8.14
CA ARG A 126 0.56 -17.67 -9.28
C ARG A 126 -0.68 -18.47 -8.86
N GLY A 127 -0.50 -19.64 -8.25
CA GLY A 127 -1.62 -20.49 -7.83
C GLY A 127 -2.56 -19.78 -6.84
N LEU A 128 -2.00 -19.05 -5.87
CA LEU A 128 -2.80 -18.25 -4.94
C LEU A 128 -3.60 -17.17 -5.68
N ILE A 129 -2.97 -16.40 -6.56
CA ILE A 129 -3.65 -15.30 -7.27
C ILE A 129 -4.70 -15.85 -8.24
N GLU A 130 -4.41 -16.89 -9.01
CA GLU A 130 -5.37 -17.50 -9.95
C GLU A 130 -6.61 -18.00 -9.21
N GLY A 131 -6.43 -18.64 -8.05
CA GLY A 131 -7.56 -19.03 -7.19
C GLY A 131 -8.38 -17.84 -6.70
N LEU A 132 -7.73 -16.74 -6.30
CA LEU A 132 -8.44 -15.54 -5.80
C LEU A 132 -9.17 -14.82 -6.93
N THR A 133 -8.54 -14.75 -8.09
CA THR A 133 -9.07 -14.13 -9.31
C THR A 133 -10.29 -14.89 -9.83
N ALA A 134 -10.33 -16.22 -9.72
CA ALA A 134 -11.49 -17.02 -10.11
C ALA A 134 -12.78 -16.63 -9.37
N GLU A 135 -12.66 -16.14 -8.12
CA GLU A 135 -13.78 -15.81 -7.24
C GLU A 135 -13.92 -14.28 -6.99
N LYS A 136 -13.14 -13.43 -7.68
CA LYS A 136 -13.12 -11.99 -7.40
C LYS A 136 -14.36 -11.28 -7.92
N THR A 137 -14.98 -10.47 -7.05
CA THR A 137 -16.11 -9.57 -7.38
C THR A 137 -15.75 -8.09 -7.26
N VAL A 138 -14.55 -7.80 -6.76
CA VAL A 138 -13.98 -6.45 -6.62
C VAL A 138 -12.52 -6.48 -7.05
N PRO A 139 -11.91 -5.34 -7.42
CA PRO A 139 -10.52 -5.29 -7.82
C PRO A 139 -9.55 -5.89 -6.80
N LEU A 140 -8.64 -6.76 -7.27
CA LEU A 140 -7.58 -7.38 -6.49
C LEU A 140 -6.23 -6.73 -6.81
N PHE A 141 -5.56 -6.24 -5.78
CA PHE A 141 -4.24 -5.64 -5.87
C PHE A 141 -3.22 -6.46 -5.10
N VAL A 142 -2.00 -6.59 -5.62
CA VAL A 142 -0.87 -7.19 -4.88
C VAL A 142 0.08 -6.11 -4.40
N LYS A 143 0.41 -6.10 -3.11
CA LYS A 143 1.40 -5.18 -2.55
C LYS A 143 2.79 -5.78 -2.59
N LEU A 144 3.66 -5.19 -3.40
CA LEU A 144 5.01 -5.67 -3.63
C LEU A 144 5.97 -5.26 -2.50
N PRO A 145 7.00 -6.08 -2.21
CA PRO A 145 8.13 -5.66 -1.39
C PRO A 145 8.93 -4.57 -2.11
N PRO A 146 9.66 -3.71 -1.39
CA PRO A 146 10.57 -2.77 -2.04
C PRO A 146 11.84 -3.50 -2.49
N TRP A 147 12.42 -3.06 -3.59
CA TRP A 147 13.79 -3.41 -4.00
C TRP A 147 14.67 -2.17 -3.93
N SER A 148 15.97 -2.40 -3.78
CA SER A 148 16.97 -1.34 -3.97
C SER A 148 17.42 -1.32 -5.44
N ARG A 149 18.35 -0.43 -5.80
CA ARG A 149 18.99 -0.45 -7.13
C ARG A 149 19.91 -1.66 -7.36
N ASP A 150 20.04 -2.57 -6.40
CA ASP A 150 20.71 -3.85 -6.61
C ASP A 150 19.92 -4.70 -7.63
N ASP A 151 20.59 -5.11 -8.70
CA ASP A 151 19.99 -5.80 -9.85
C ASP A 151 19.39 -7.16 -9.51
N ASN A 152 19.84 -7.82 -8.45
CA ASN A 152 19.30 -9.13 -8.07
C ASN A 152 17.92 -9.01 -7.43
N ASP A 153 17.81 -8.21 -6.36
CA ASP A 153 16.52 -7.95 -5.69
C ASP A 153 15.52 -7.36 -6.69
N ARG A 154 15.96 -6.41 -7.53
CA ARG A 154 15.11 -5.79 -8.55
C ARG A 154 14.50 -6.83 -9.49
N ARG A 155 15.31 -7.72 -10.08
CA ARG A 155 14.81 -8.75 -11.00
C ARG A 155 13.85 -9.72 -10.34
N GLU A 156 14.14 -10.15 -9.10
CA GLU A 156 13.24 -11.04 -8.37
C GLU A 156 11.88 -10.40 -8.12
N ILE A 157 11.85 -9.14 -7.65
CA ILE A 157 10.58 -8.49 -7.36
C ILE A 157 9.80 -8.13 -8.64
N LEU A 158 10.48 -7.74 -9.72
CA LEU A 158 9.82 -7.53 -11.01
C LEU A 158 9.21 -8.83 -11.55
N LYS A 159 9.88 -9.98 -11.35
CA LYS A 159 9.29 -11.28 -11.69
C LYS A 159 8.04 -11.60 -10.87
N LEU A 160 7.96 -11.17 -9.60
CA LEU A 160 6.74 -11.27 -8.80
C LEU A 160 5.63 -10.36 -9.34
N ALA A 161 5.98 -9.16 -9.80
CA ALA A 161 5.04 -8.24 -10.42
C ALA A 161 4.45 -8.85 -11.70
N GLU A 162 5.29 -9.33 -12.62
CA GLU A 162 4.89 -10.04 -13.85
C GLU A 162 4.00 -11.25 -13.52
N THR A 163 4.42 -12.08 -12.56
CA THR A 163 3.65 -13.25 -12.13
C THR A 163 2.25 -12.85 -11.64
N ALA A 164 2.14 -11.76 -10.89
CA ALA A 164 0.84 -11.29 -10.40
C ALA A 164 -0.04 -10.75 -11.54
N ILE A 165 0.55 -9.99 -12.48
CA ILE A 165 -0.14 -9.46 -13.67
C ILE A 165 -0.70 -10.61 -14.50
N ASP A 166 0.16 -11.57 -14.88
CA ASP A 166 -0.22 -12.74 -15.67
C ASP A 166 -1.30 -13.60 -15.01
N ALA A 167 -1.37 -13.58 -13.68
CA ALA A 167 -2.37 -14.31 -12.89
C ALA A 167 -3.70 -13.53 -12.72
N GLY A 168 -3.80 -12.32 -13.29
CA GLY A 168 -5.06 -11.59 -13.43
C GLY A 168 -5.39 -10.61 -12.30
N VAL A 169 -4.39 -10.06 -11.60
CA VAL A 169 -4.63 -8.92 -10.69
C VAL A 169 -5.06 -7.67 -11.46
N ASP A 170 -5.86 -6.82 -10.82
CA ASP A 170 -6.31 -5.54 -11.40
C ASP A 170 -5.29 -4.42 -11.15
N GLY A 171 -4.30 -4.66 -10.29
CA GLY A 171 -3.27 -3.67 -10.01
C GLY A 171 -2.19 -4.09 -9.02
N LEU A 172 -1.21 -3.21 -8.87
CA LEU A 172 -0.07 -3.37 -7.99
C LEU A 172 0.05 -2.20 -7.02
N ILE A 173 0.54 -2.47 -5.81
CA ILE A 173 0.85 -1.42 -4.82
C ILE A 173 2.35 -1.42 -4.57
N VAL A 174 2.98 -0.29 -4.89
CA VAL A 174 4.44 -0.13 -4.98
C VAL A 174 4.88 0.98 -4.01
N ALA A 175 5.45 0.67 -2.84
CA ALA A 175 5.71 -0.65 -2.31
C ALA A 175 5.58 -0.67 -0.77
N ASN A 176 5.97 -1.78 -0.15
CA ASN A 176 6.05 -1.88 1.30
C ASN A 176 7.33 -1.23 1.86
N THR A 177 7.50 -1.29 3.18
CA THR A 177 8.63 -0.69 3.90
C THR A 177 9.97 -1.38 3.63
N ARG A 178 11.08 -0.63 3.57
CA ARG A 178 12.43 -1.17 3.33
C ARG A 178 12.98 -1.88 4.57
N PRO A 179 13.40 -3.15 4.51
CA PRO A 179 14.00 -3.84 5.65
C PRO A 179 15.24 -3.11 6.21
N VAL A 180 15.34 -3.02 7.54
CA VAL A 180 16.49 -2.45 8.26
C VAL A 180 16.67 -3.12 9.63
N GLU A 181 17.91 -3.17 10.12
CA GLU A 181 18.22 -3.50 11.50
C GLU A 181 18.05 -2.28 12.42
N SER A 182 17.59 -2.49 13.65
CA SER A 182 17.46 -1.47 14.69
C SER A 182 17.41 -2.08 16.10
N SER A 183 18.47 -1.85 16.88
CA SER A 183 18.55 -2.25 18.30
C SER A 183 17.50 -1.60 19.21
N ARG A 184 16.84 -0.53 18.74
CA ARG A 184 15.74 0.15 19.45
C ARG A 184 14.42 -0.62 19.38
N LEU A 185 14.32 -1.63 18.53
CA LEU A 185 13.18 -2.53 18.41
C LEU A 185 13.44 -3.82 19.19
N LYS A 186 12.41 -4.37 19.84
CA LYS A 186 12.54 -5.58 20.65
C LYS A 186 13.02 -6.80 19.85
N VAL A 187 12.65 -6.85 18.58
CA VAL A 187 13.02 -7.94 17.65
C VAL A 187 14.29 -7.63 16.85
N GLY A 188 14.99 -6.53 17.14
CA GLY A 188 16.27 -6.18 16.51
C GLY A 188 16.20 -5.64 15.08
N ARG A 189 15.08 -5.83 14.37
CA ARG A 189 14.88 -5.43 12.97
C ARG A 189 13.48 -4.89 12.70
N GLY A 190 13.28 -4.27 11.56
CA GLY A 190 11.97 -3.79 11.11
C GLY A 190 11.96 -3.28 9.67
N GLY A 191 10.90 -2.55 9.32
CA GLY A 191 10.76 -1.86 8.05
C GLY A 191 10.82 -0.35 8.21
N LEU A 192 11.75 0.29 7.50
CA LEU A 192 11.89 1.74 7.35
C LEU A 192 10.82 2.29 6.40
N SER A 193 10.20 3.41 6.78
CA SER A 193 9.25 4.16 5.96
C SER A 193 9.44 5.66 6.15
N GLY A 194 8.84 6.46 5.25
CA GLY A 194 8.87 7.91 5.31
C GLY A 194 9.76 8.53 4.24
N LYS A 195 10.15 9.79 4.46
CA LYS A 195 10.85 10.63 3.47
C LYS A 195 12.00 9.91 2.72
N PRO A 196 12.86 9.09 3.38
CA PRO A 196 13.97 8.42 2.69
C PRO A 196 13.57 7.44 1.59
N LEU A 197 12.30 7.03 1.51
CA LEU A 197 11.84 6.10 0.48
C LEU A 197 11.49 6.76 -0.85
N PHE A 198 11.26 8.08 -0.89
CA PHE A 198 10.58 8.72 -2.03
C PHE A 198 11.30 8.48 -3.37
N GLU A 199 12.61 8.74 -3.43
CA GLU A 199 13.39 8.55 -4.66
C GLU A 199 13.33 7.10 -5.16
N ASN A 200 13.39 6.14 -4.24
CA ASN A 200 13.26 4.73 -4.60
C ASN A 200 11.83 4.38 -5.03
N THR A 201 10.81 4.98 -4.40
CA THR A 201 9.42 4.81 -4.83
C THR A 201 9.21 5.31 -6.26
N GLU A 202 9.73 6.48 -6.62
CA GLU A 202 9.65 7.03 -7.99
C GLU A 202 10.26 6.06 -9.03
N LEU A 203 11.44 5.50 -8.73
CA LEU A 203 12.09 4.50 -9.58
C LEU A 203 11.30 3.20 -9.72
N MET A 204 10.81 2.65 -8.60
CA MET A 204 10.05 1.40 -8.62
C MET A 204 8.74 1.54 -9.39
N ILE A 205 8.11 2.72 -9.37
CA ILE A 205 6.91 3.00 -10.17
C ILE A 205 7.25 2.97 -11.66
N ALA A 206 8.33 3.65 -12.08
CA ALA A 206 8.76 3.63 -13.47
C ALA A 206 9.14 2.22 -13.95
N ASP A 207 9.82 1.43 -13.10
CA ASP A 207 10.15 0.03 -13.39
C ASP A 207 8.90 -0.82 -13.62
N VAL A 208 7.88 -0.70 -12.76
CA VAL A 208 6.63 -1.47 -12.90
C VAL A 208 5.80 -0.96 -14.06
N GLN A 209 5.76 0.35 -14.31
CA GLN A 209 5.07 0.92 -15.47
C GLN A 209 5.60 0.36 -16.79
N ALA A 210 6.91 0.12 -16.88
CA ALA A 210 7.53 -0.50 -18.05
C ALA A 210 7.11 -1.97 -18.28
N LEU A 211 6.53 -2.64 -17.28
CA LEU A 211 6.02 -4.01 -17.39
C LEU A 211 4.54 -4.06 -17.83
N VAL A 212 3.72 -3.09 -17.41
CA VAL A 212 2.25 -3.22 -17.45
C VAL A 212 1.57 -2.64 -18.68
N HIS A 213 2.29 -1.89 -19.53
CA HIS A 213 1.78 -1.29 -20.79
C HIS A 213 0.32 -0.75 -20.71
N ASP A 214 -0.01 -0.06 -19.61
CA ASP A 214 -1.33 0.56 -19.31
C ASP A 214 -2.52 -0.37 -19.00
N GLU A 215 -2.30 -1.67 -18.79
CA GLU A 215 -3.39 -2.65 -18.59
C GLU A 215 -3.86 -2.79 -17.12
N ILE A 216 -3.04 -2.40 -16.14
CA ILE A 216 -3.39 -2.53 -14.71
C ILE A 216 -3.09 -1.26 -13.89
N GLY A 217 -3.81 -1.06 -12.79
CA GLY A 217 -3.64 0.12 -11.94
C GLY A 217 -2.41 0.05 -11.03
N ILE A 218 -1.64 1.14 -10.91
CA ILE A 218 -0.50 1.23 -9.98
C ILE A 218 -0.81 2.20 -8.84
N ILE A 219 -0.72 1.74 -7.59
CA ILE A 219 -0.85 2.59 -6.41
C ILE A 219 0.52 2.80 -5.77
N ALA A 220 1.01 4.04 -5.80
CA ALA A 220 2.29 4.40 -5.19
C ALA A 220 2.18 4.56 -3.67
N CYS A 221 3.16 4.03 -2.93
CA CYS A 221 3.22 4.08 -1.48
C CYS A 221 4.68 4.18 -1.01
N GLY A 222 5.09 5.38 -0.58
CA GLY A 222 6.41 5.59 0.03
C GLY A 222 6.88 7.05 -0.09
N GLY A 223 7.33 7.64 1.02
CA GLY A 223 8.01 8.94 1.02
C GLY A 223 7.23 10.19 0.56
N VAL A 224 5.95 10.07 0.24
CA VAL A 224 5.14 11.20 -0.25
C VAL A 224 4.78 12.17 0.87
N SER A 225 5.08 13.46 0.68
CA SER A 225 4.74 14.52 1.64
C SER A 225 4.39 15.87 1.01
N THR A 226 4.55 16.04 -0.31
CA THR A 226 4.26 17.27 -1.04
C THR A 226 3.42 17.00 -2.29
N SER A 227 2.75 18.02 -2.83
CA SER A 227 2.00 17.87 -4.09
C SER A 227 2.90 17.62 -5.28
N THR A 228 4.15 18.10 -5.25
CA THR A 228 5.16 17.78 -6.26
C THR A 228 5.58 16.30 -6.20
N HIS A 229 5.64 15.69 -5.02
CA HIS A 229 5.84 14.23 -4.91
C HIS A 229 4.67 13.47 -5.53
N VAL A 230 3.42 13.93 -5.30
CA VAL A 230 2.24 13.31 -5.92
C VAL A 230 2.31 13.42 -7.45
N TRP A 231 2.57 14.62 -7.98
CA TRP A 231 2.74 14.85 -9.42
C TRP A 231 3.76 13.88 -10.04
N LYS A 232 4.95 13.80 -9.46
CA LYS A 232 6.04 12.94 -9.97
C LYS A 232 5.63 11.47 -10.07
N LEU A 233 4.93 10.96 -9.06
CA LEU A 233 4.49 9.56 -9.05
C LEU A 233 3.40 9.31 -10.09
N LEU A 234 2.45 10.24 -10.24
CA LEU A 234 1.42 10.15 -11.28
C LEU A 234 2.07 10.21 -12.68
N ALA A 235 2.98 11.16 -12.89
CA ALA A 235 3.76 11.28 -14.13
C ALA A 235 4.65 10.07 -14.43
N SER A 236 5.00 9.26 -13.41
CA SER A 236 5.76 8.02 -13.58
C SER A 236 4.89 6.80 -13.89
N GLY A 237 3.56 6.94 -13.91
CA GLY A 237 2.61 5.86 -14.20
C GLY A 237 1.72 5.43 -13.02
N ALA A 238 1.86 6.04 -11.84
CA ALA A 238 0.94 5.73 -10.74
C ALA A 238 -0.46 6.26 -11.04
N SER A 239 -1.49 5.46 -10.82
CA SER A 239 -2.90 5.88 -10.90
C SER A 239 -3.38 6.54 -9.61
N ALA A 240 -2.74 6.22 -8.47
CA ALA A 240 -3.08 6.79 -7.18
C ALA A 240 -1.91 6.76 -6.19
N VAL A 241 -2.03 7.52 -5.09
CA VAL A 241 -0.98 7.63 -4.07
C VAL A 241 -1.54 7.37 -2.66
N GLN A 242 -0.84 6.53 -1.90
CA GLN A 242 -1.08 6.27 -0.49
C GLN A 242 -0.12 7.07 0.41
N LEU A 243 -0.65 7.54 1.55
CA LEU A 243 0.11 8.23 2.59
C LEU A 243 0.10 7.39 3.88
N TYR A 244 1.19 7.44 4.63
CA TYR A 244 1.27 6.94 6.00
C TYR A 244 2.18 7.84 6.84
N THR A 245 3.49 7.74 6.65
CA THR A 245 4.46 8.35 7.55
C THR A 245 4.38 9.87 7.57
N SER A 246 4.16 10.49 6.41
CA SER A 246 3.95 11.94 6.31
C SER A 246 2.73 12.38 7.12
N PHE A 247 1.63 11.63 7.12
CA PHE A 247 0.45 11.95 7.93
C PHE A 247 0.75 12.03 9.43
N ILE A 248 1.69 11.20 9.93
CA ILE A 248 2.12 11.24 11.35
C ILE A 248 2.90 12.52 11.68
N TYR A 249 3.68 13.04 10.73
CA TYR A 249 4.51 14.24 10.94
C TYR A 249 3.80 15.55 10.58
N GLU A 250 2.91 15.51 9.60
CA GLU A 250 2.28 16.69 8.97
C GLU A 250 0.83 16.93 9.43
N GLY A 251 0.26 15.95 10.15
CA GLY A 251 -1.05 16.04 10.77
C GLY A 251 -2.24 15.85 9.82
N PRO A 252 -3.47 15.95 10.36
CA PRO A 252 -4.71 15.59 9.67
C PRO A 252 -5.04 16.47 8.46
N GLY A 253 -4.48 17.68 8.37
CA GLY A 253 -4.67 18.57 7.23
C GLY A 253 -3.85 18.18 5.99
N LEU A 254 -2.92 17.22 6.09
CA LEU A 254 -2.04 16.85 4.98
C LEU A 254 -2.81 16.46 3.69
N PRO A 255 -3.82 15.56 3.69
CA PRO A 255 -4.47 15.14 2.46
C PRO A 255 -5.13 16.30 1.71
N ALA A 256 -5.85 17.16 2.44
CA ALA A 256 -6.45 18.38 1.88
C ALA A 256 -5.40 19.34 1.29
N ARG A 257 -4.26 19.53 1.99
CA ARG A 257 -3.14 20.33 1.47
C ARG A 257 -2.56 19.75 0.18
N LEU A 258 -2.39 18.43 0.11
CA LEU A 258 -1.85 17.76 -1.07
C LEU A 258 -2.77 17.90 -2.28
N ASN A 259 -4.07 17.66 -2.10
CA ASN A 259 -5.06 17.80 -3.18
C ASN A 259 -5.13 19.25 -3.68
N LYS A 260 -5.16 20.24 -2.77
CA LYS A 260 -5.18 21.66 -3.15
C LYS A 260 -3.90 22.06 -3.90
N GLY A 261 -2.74 21.58 -3.45
CA GLY A 261 -1.48 21.87 -4.14
C GLY A 261 -1.38 21.15 -5.48
N LEU A 262 -1.94 19.95 -5.62
CA LEU A 262 -1.98 19.23 -6.90
C LEU A 262 -2.88 19.94 -7.90
N ALA A 263 -4.07 20.37 -7.49
CA ALA A 263 -4.97 21.16 -8.33
C ALA A 263 -4.30 22.43 -8.88
N LYS A 264 -3.55 23.15 -8.03
CA LYS A 264 -2.77 24.32 -8.49
C LYS A 264 -1.68 23.98 -9.51
N LEU A 265 -1.04 22.81 -9.38
CA LEU A 265 -0.06 22.36 -10.37
C LEU A 265 -0.77 22.02 -11.69
N MET A 266 -1.93 21.37 -11.63
CA MET A 266 -2.74 21.07 -12.82
C MET A 266 -3.21 22.33 -13.53
N ASP A 267 -3.71 23.32 -12.79
CA ASP A 267 -4.09 24.63 -13.31
C ASP A 267 -2.91 25.32 -14.02
N ALA A 268 -1.72 25.28 -13.42
CA ALA A 268 -0.51 25.86 -13.99
C ALA A 268 0.01 25.12 -15.23
N ALA A 269 -0.30 23.82 -15.36
CA ALA A 269 0.00 23.03 -16.55
C ALA A 269 -1.11 23.11 -17.63
N GLY A 270 -2.26 23.72 -17.33
CA GLY A 270 -3.38 23.81 -18.25
C GLY A 270 -4.11 22.48 -18.49
N ILE A 271 -4.05 21.55 -17.54
CA ILE A 271 -4.71 20.23 -17.60
C ILE A 271 -5.86 20.15 -16.61
N THR A 272 -6.83 19.27 -16.88
CA THR A 272 -8.06 19.17 -16.10
C THR A 272 -8.26 17.83 -15.42
N THR A 273 -7.58 16.78 -15.88
CA THR A 273 -7.63 15.45 -15.29
C THR A 273 -6.25 14.97 -14.85
N VAL A 274 -6.21 14.04 -13.90
CA VAL A 274 -4.94 13.53 -13.36
C VAL A 274 -4.22 12.60 -14.33
N GLU A 275 -4.95 12.02 -15.28
CA GLU A 275 -4.45 11.17 -16.36
C GLU A 275 -3.59 11.96 -17.36
N GLU A 276 -3.80 13.28 -17.47
CA GLU A 276 -2.99 14.17 -18.31
C GLU A 276 -1.62 14.52 -17.68
N ILE A 277 -1.41 14.19 -16.39
CA ILE A 277 -0.17 14.49 -15.68
C ILE A 277 1.00 13.72 -16.29
N SER A 278 1.98 14.46 -16.79
CA SER A 278 3.21 13.92 -17.35
C SER A 278 4.40 14.86 -17.07
N GLY A 279 5.61 14.33 -17.22
CA GLY A 279 6.83 15.13 -17.09
C GLY A 279 7.04 15.79 -15.72
N THR A 280 7.79 16.89 -15.72
CA THR A 280 8.13 17.63 -14.50
C THR A 280 6.99 18.55 -14.05
N PRO A 281 6.75 18.71 -12.73
CA PRO A 281 5.72 19.62 -12.25
C PRO A 281 6.00 21.07 -12.68
N PRO A 282 4.96 21.85 -13.05
CA PRO A 282 5.14 23.24 -13.41
C PRO A 282 5.59 24.09 -12.21
N THR A 283 6.25 25.21 -12.51
CA THR A 283 6.61 26.19 -11.49
C THR A 283 5.42 27.11 -11.23
N ILE A 284 4.90 27.10 -10.00
CA ILE A 284 3.88 28.06 -9.55
C ILE A 284 4.62 29.29 -9.03
N LYS A 285 4.39 30.45 -9.65
CA LYS A 285 4.88 31.75 -9.15
C LYS A 285 4.06 32.24 -7.96
#